data_AF-A0A1V6H5C6-F1
#
_entry.id   AF-A0A1V6H5C6-F1
#
_cell.length_a   1.000
_cell.length_b   1.000
_cell.length_c   1.000
_cell.angle_alpha   90.00
_cell.angle_beta   90.00
_cell.angle_gamma   90.00
#
_symmetry.space_group_name_H-M   'P 1'
#
loop_
_entity.id
_entity.type
_entity.pdbx_description
1 polymer ?
#
loop_
_entity_poly.entity_id
_entity_poly.type
_entity_poly.pdbx_seq_one_letter_code
_entity_poly.pdbx_strand_id
1 'polypeptide(L)'
;MLFICFNADVIAAVRRQFPAYRAYWLTGTGPRNDGKPGPTIEQILAKAKACQASGVDMQDSVAITPDFIRTVKEAGFSAHIWTVNREPRSRALADMGVETITSDCGAALKQALYGVPDRKRDANGVRN
;
A
#
# COMPACT_ATOMS: atom_id res chain seq x y z
N MET A 1 5.37 -12.40 -11.07
CA MET A 1 3.93 -12.41 -10.74
C MET A 1 3.74 -12.19 -9.25
N LEU A 2 2.68 -11.50 -8.84
CA LEU A 2 2.30 -11.21 -7.46
C LEU A 2 0.83 -11.59 -7.29
N PHE A 3 0.48 -12.23 -6.17
CA PHE A 3 -0.91 -12.54 -5.81
C PHE A 3 -1.36 -11.65 -4.66
N ILE A 4 -2.60 -11.17 -4.70
CA ILE A 4 -3.24 -10.46 -3.57
C ILE A 4 -4.65 -10.99 -3.37
N CYS A 5 -5.09 -11.14 -2.11
CA CYS A 5 -6.43 -11.66 -1.80
C CYS A 5 -6.86 -11.27 -0.38
N PHE A 6 -8.15 -10.97 -0.19
CA PHE A 6 -8.74 -10.76 1.14
C PHE A 6 -8.85 -12.06 1.94
N ASN A 7 -9.01 -13.20 1.25
CA ASN A 7 -9.11 -14.49 1.91
C ASN A 7 -7.72 -15.02 2.27
N ALA A 8 -7.44 -15.09 3.57
CA ALA A 8 -6.16 -15.57 4.09
C ALA A 8 -5.87 -17.04 3.76
N ASP A 9 -6.89 -17.89 3.62
CA ASP A 9 -6.70 -19.30 3.26
C ASP A 9 -6.24 -19.44 1.81
N VAL A 10 -6.69 -18.54 0.94
CA VAL A 10 -6.19 -18.45 -0.45
C VAL A 10 -4.72 -18.02 -0.46
N ILE A 11 -4.34 -17.04 0.36
CA ILE A 11 -2.93 -16.64 0.50
C ILE A 11 -2.07 -17.81 0.99
N ALA A 12 -2.51 -18.53 2.03
CA ALA A 12 -1.81 -19.70 2.54
C ALA A 12 -1.67 -20.80 1.47
N ALA A 13 -2.74 -21.08 0.72
CA ALA A 13 -2.72 -22.06 -0.37
C ALA A 13 -1.74 -21.65 -1.48
N VAL A 14 -1.73 -20.37 -1.88
CA VAL A 14 -0.78 -19.83 -2.86
C VAL A 14 0.66 -19.96 -2.34
N ARG A 15 0.94 -19.57 -1.11
CA ARG A 15 2.30 -19.64 -0.53
C ARG A 15 2.81 -21.08 -0.42
N ARG A 16 1.91 -22.04 -0.17
CA ARG A 16 2.22 -23.48 -0.17
C ARG A 16 2.49 -24.03 -1.57
N GLN A 17 1.64 -23.71 -2.55
CA GLN A 17 1.74 -24.26 -3.91
C GLN A 17 2.80 -23.56 -4.77
N PHE A 18 3.03 -22.27 -4.50
CA PHE A 18 3.82 -21.36 -5.32
C PHE A 18 4.82 -20.56 -4.46
N PRO A 19 5.70 -21.23 -3.68
CA PRO A 19 6.54 -20.57 -2.66
C PRO A 19 7.53 -19.54 -3.24
N ALA A 20 7.89 -19.66 -4.52
CA ALA A 20 8.76 -18.71 -5.22
C ALA A 20 8.10 -17.34 -5.50
N TYR A 21 6.77 -17.25 -5.44
CA TYR A 21 6.05 -16.00 -5.73
C TYR A 21 5.61 -15.29 -4.46
N ARG A 22 5.69 -13.96 -4.48
CA ARG A 22 5.11 -13.12 -3.42
C ARG A 22 3.59 -13.22 -3.42
N ALA A 23 3.00 -13.22 -2.23
CA ALA A 23 1.56 -13.12 -2.03
C ALA A 23 1.25 -12.19 -0.86
N TYR A 24 0.43 -11.17 -1.09
CA TYR A 24 0.04 -10.20 -0.06
C TYR A 24 -1.38 -10.46 0.42
N TRP A 25 -1.58 -10.37 1.72
CA TRP A 25 -2.92 -10.43 2.28
C TRP A 25 -3.57 -9.04 2.27
N LEU A 26 -4.76 -8.94 1.68
CA LEU A 26 -5.55 -7.71 1.66
C LEU A 26 -6.35 -7.57 2.95
N THR A 27 -6.30 -6.40 3.58
CA THR A 27 -7.10 -6.12 4.78
C THR A 27 -7.57 -4.67 4.87
N GLY A 28 -8.74 -4.46 5.46
CA GLY A 28 -9.19 -3.15 5.91
C GLY A 28 -8.44 -2.71 7.19
N THR A 29 -8.32 -1.40 7.39
CA THR A 29 -7.77 -0.80 8.62
C THR A 29 -8.69 0.26 9.22
N GLY A 30 -9.60 0.83 8.43
CA GLY A 30 -10.61 1.76 8.91
C GLY A 30 -11.75 1.08 9.67
N PRO A 31 -12.68 1.87 10.24
CA PRO A 31 -13.89 1.35 10.85
C PRO A 31 -14.66 0.45 9.88
N ARG A 32 -15.24 -0.60 10.44
CA ARG A 32 -16.10 -1.54 9.71
C ARG A 32 -17.45 -0.89 9.41
N ASN A 33 -18.20 -1.48 8.48
CA ASN A 33 -19.55 -1.00 8.12
C ASN A 33 -20.54 -1.03 9.30
N ASP A 34 -20.29 -1.82 10.34
CA ASP A 34 -21.08 -1.88 11.58
C ASP A 34 -20.62 -0.86 12.64
N GLY A 35 -19.75 0.09 12.26
CA GLY A 35 -19.24 1.15 13.14
C GLY A 35 -18.17 0.69 14.13
N LYS A 36 -17.83 -0.61 14.15
CA LYS A 36 -16.75 -1.12 15.01
C LYS A 36 -15.39 -0.67 14.49
N PRO A 37 -14.39 -0.48 15.37
CA PRO A 37 -13.02 -0.24 14.94
C PRO A 37 -12.52 -1.30 13.96
N GLY A 38 -11.59 -0.90 13.10
CA GLY A 38 -10.82 -1.82 12.28
C GLY A 38 -9.95 -2.75 13.14
N PRO A 39 -9.31 -3.76 12.54
CA PRO A 39 -8.39 -4.63 13.26
C PRO A 39 -7.18 -3.84 13.78
N THR A 40 -6.67 -4.24 14.94
CA THR A 40 -5.42 -3.67 15.47
C THR A 40 -4.23 -4.14 14.65
N ILE A 41 -3.08 -3.45 14.77
CA ILE A 41 -1.85 -3.86 14.09
C ILE A 41 -1.43 -5.28 14.52
N GLU A 42 -1.58 -5.65 15.80
CA GLU A 42 -1.25 -6.98 16.30
C GLU A 42 -2.13 -8.06 15.64
N GLN A 43 -3.43 -7.78 15.45
CA GLN A 43 -4.34 -8.69 14.77
C GLN A 43 -3.98 -8.85 13.30
N ILE A 44 -3.60 -7.76 12.63
CA ILE A 44 -3.14 -7.78 11.24
C ILE A 44 -1.88 -8.63 11.11
N LEU A 45 -0.86 -8.40 11.95
CA LEU A 45 0.40 -9.14 11.90
C LEU A 45 0.24 -10.62 12.25
N ALA A 46 -0.59 -10.94 13.26
CA ALA A 46 -0.89 -12.32 13.61
C ALA A 46 -1.55 -13.06 12.43
N LYS A 47 -2.50 -12.41 11.74
CA LYS A 47 -3.18 -13.00 10.58
C LYS A 47 -2.25 -13.15 9.38
N ALA A 48 -1.45 -12.14 9.06
CA ALA A 48 -0.46 -12.18 7.98
C ALA A 48 0.58 -13.29 8.20
N LYS A 49 1.04 -13.47 9.44
CA LYS A 49 1.95 -14.56 9.82
C LYS A 49 1.27 -15.92 9.66
N ALA A 50 0.03 -16.06 10.14
CA ALA A 50 -0.71 -17.31 10.07
C ALA A 50 -0.96 -17.79 8.63
N CYS A 51 -1.17 -16.88 7.68
CA CYS A 51 -1.30 -17.23 6.26
C CYS A 51 0.01 -17.18 5.46
N GLN A 52 1.15 -17.00 6.13
CA GLN A 52 2.48 -16.97 5.51
C GLN A 52 2.63 -15.90 4.41
N ALA A 53 1.88 -14.81 4.52
CA ALA A 53 1.93 -13.71 3.56
C ALA A 53 3.36 -13.13 3.49
N SER A 54 3.80 -12.72 2.30
CA SER A 54 5.07 -12.01 2.14
C SER A 54 4.95 -10.50 2.38
N GLY A 55 3.73 -9.99 2.48
CA GLY A 55 3.40 -8.58 2.64
C GLY A 55 1.93 -8.39 3.02
N VAL A 56 1.60 -7.20 3.50
CA VAL A 56 0.22 -6.81 3.84
C VAL A 56 -0.18 -5.64 2.97
N ASP A 57 -1.33 -5.75 2.32
CA ASP A 57 -1.90 -4.74 1.45
C ASP A 57 -3.16 -4.15 2.09
N MET A 58 -3.02 -2.95 2.64
CA MET A 58 -3.91 -2.41 3.67
C MET A 58 -4.72 -1.24 3.12
N GLN A 59 -5.97 -1.13 3.57
CA GLN A 59 -6.78 0.03 3.27
C GLN A 59 -6.13 1.31 3.85
N ASP A 60 -6.10 2.40 3.09
CA ASP A 60 -5.72 3.72 3.60
C ASP A 60 -6.75 4.19 4.63
N SER A 61 -6.26 4.63 5.80
CA SER A 61 -7.08 5.17 6.87
C SER A 61 -6.23 6.01 7.81
N VAL A 62 -6.89 6.64 8.79
CA VAL A 62 -6.23 7.39 9.87
C VAL A 62 -5.31 6.52 10.74
N ALA A 63 -5.48 5.19 10.73
CA ALA A 63 -4.61 4.27 11.46
C ALA A 63 -3.21 4.14 10.83
N ILE A 64 -3.07 4.48 9.54
CA ILE A 64 -1.82 4.36 8.80
C ILE A 64 -0.91 5.54 9.12
N THR A 65 -0.08 5.35 10.14
CA THR A 65 0.95 6.28 10.64
C THR A 65 2.37 5.77 10.32
N PRO A 66 3.42 6.60 10.45
CA PRO A 66 4.80 6.13 10.31
C PRO A 66 5.15 4.97 11.23
N ASP A 67 4.68 5.01 12.48
CA ASP A 67 4.89 3.95 13.48
C ASP A 67 4.19 2.65 13.11
N PHE A 68 2.99 2.76 12.54
CA PHE A 68 2.24 1.61 12.03
C PHE A 68 3.02 0.92 10.90
N ILE A 69 3.49 1.68 9.90
CA ILE A 69 4.28 1.14 8.79
C ILE A 69 5.61 0.55 9.27
N ARG A 70 6.30 1.22 10.21
CA ARG A 70 7.52 0.69 10.82
C ARG A 70 7.26 -0.66 11.49
N THR A 71 6.20 -0.77 12.29
CA THR A 71 5.82 -2.01 12.98
C THR A 71 5.54 -3.15 11.99
N VAL A 72 4.89 -2.89 10.85
CA VAL A 72 4.67 -3.89 9.79
C VAL A 72 6.00 -4.42 9.24
N LYS A 73 6.94 -3.52 8.98
CA LYS A 73 8.24 -3.85 8.38
C LYS A 73 9.17 -4.56 9.34
N GLU A 74 9.20 -4.14 10.62
CA GLU A 74 9.96 -4.81 11.68
C GLU A 74 9.47 -6.24 11.93
N ALA A 75 8.18 -6.51 11.69
CA ALA A 75 7.61 -7.85 11.72
C ALA A 75 7.97 -8.73 10.49
N GLY A 76 8.75 -8.19 9.54
CA GLY A 76 9.25 -8.90 8.37
C GLY A 76 8.31 -8.90 7.16
N PHE A 77 7.26 -8.07 7.15
CA PHE A 77 6.34 -7.94 6.04
C PHE A 77 6.63 -6.70 5.20
N SER A 78 6.44 -6.81 3.89
CA SER A 78 6.35 -5.65 3.00
C SER A 78 5.01 -4.92 3.20
N ALA A 79 5.02 -3.60 3.10
CA ALA A 79 3.85 -2.75 3.39
C ALA A 79 3.30 -2.08 2.13
N HIS A 80 2.02 -2.29 1.85
CA HIS A 80 1.32 -1.82 0.65
C HIS A 80 -0.01 -1.19 1.03
N ILE A 81 -0.47 -0.18 0.27
CA ILE A 81 -1.69 0.57 0.60
C ILE A 81 -2.63 0.70 -0.61
N TRP A 82 -3.92 0.49 -0.37
CA TRP A 82 -5.02 0.70 -1.33
C TRP A 82 -6.18 1.50 -0.68
N THR A 83 -7.05 2.21 -1.38
CA THR A 83 -6.83 2.83 -2.69
C THR A 83 -6.52 4.30 -2.46
N VAL A 84 -5.40 4.80 -3.00
CA VAL A 84 -4.96 6.17 -2.77
C VAL A 84 -4.96 6.94 -4.09
N ASN A 85 -5.72 8.02 -4.13
CA ASN A 85 -5.96 8.79 -5.36
C ASN A 85 -5.49 10.26 -5.27
N ARG A 86 -4.76 10.61 -4.20
CA ARG A 86 -4.30 11.98 -3.94
C ARG A 86 -2.77 12.02 -3.81
N GLU A 87 -2.14 12.96 -4.52
CA GLU A 87 -0.68 13.12 -4.52
C GLU A 87 -0.10 13.39 -3.13
N PRO A 88 -0.64 14.32 -2.30
CA PRO A 88 -0.04 14.61 -1.00
C PRO A 88 -0.04 13.39 -0.07
N ARG A 89 -1.14 12.62 -0.07
CA ARG A 89 -1.22 11.39 0.72
C ARG A 89 -0.26 10.32 0.19
N SER A 90 -0.15 10.19 -1.14
CA SER A 90 0.75 9.22 -1.75
C SER A 90 2.22 9.51 -1.44
N ARG A 91 2.61 10.78 -1.45
CA ARG A 91 3.95 11.22 -1.03
C ARG A 91 4.21 10.91 0.44
N ALA A 92 3.27 11.25 1.31
CA ALA A 92 3.38 10.95 2.73
C ALA A 92 3.52 9.44 3.01
N LEU A 93 2.78 8.59 2.29
CA LEU A 93 2.90 7.13 2.41
C LEU A 93 4.26 6.62 1.92
N ALA A 94 4.77 7.17 0.81
CA ALA A 94 6.11 6.85 0.31
C ALA A 94 7.19 7.24 1.33
N ASP A 95 7.09 8.41 1.94
CA ASP A 95 8.01 8.88 2.99
C ASP A 95 7.95 8.01 4.27
N MET A 96 6.78 7.41 4.56
CA MET A 96 6.63 6.41 5.64
C MET A 96 7.26 5.05 5.29
N GLY A 97 7.70 4.84 4.04
CA GLY A 97 8.32 3.61 3.59
C GLY A 97 7.34 2.55 3.10
N VAL A 98 6.13 2.93 2.68
CA VAL A 98 5.20 2.10 1.91
C VAL A 98 5.81 1.80 0.53
N GLU A 99 5.76 0.53 0.12
CA GLU A 99 6.47 0.07 -1.07
C GLU A 99 5.63 0.18 -2.35
N THR A 100 4.31 0.01 -2.24
CA THR A 100 3.41 0.21 -3.39
C THR A 100 2.11 0.86 -2.96
N ILE A 101 1.56 1.63 -3.89
CA ILE A 101 0.23 2.25 -3.78
C ILE A 101 -0.64 1.72 -4.91
N THR A 102 -1.81 1.20 -4.55
CA THR A 102 -2.88 0.87 -5.49
C THR A 102 -3.77 2.10 -5.65
N SER A 103 -4.04 2.50 -6.90
CA SER A 103 -4.71 3.76 -7.24
C SER A 103 -5.66 3.58 -8.42
N ASP A 104 -6.81 4.26 -8.37
CA ASP A 104 -7.74 4.36 -9.50
C ASP A 104 -7.25 5.35 -10.56
N CYS A 105 -6.28 6.22 -10.21
CA CYS A 105 -5.78 7.28 -11.07
C CYS A 105 -4.26 7.19 -11.30
N GLY A 106 -3.72 5.97 -11.41
CA GLY A 106 -2.27 5.71 -11.43
C GLY A 106 -1.47 6.56 -12.42
N ALA A 107 -1.98 6.82 -13.63
CA ALA A 107 -1.30 7.67 -14.61
C ALA A 107 -1.20 9.14 -14.15
N ALA A 108 -2.31 9.72 -13.68
CA ALA A 108 -2.35 11.08 -13.16
C ALA A 108 -1.49 11.21 -11.89
N LEU A 109 -1.56 10.22 -11.01
CA LEU A 109 -0.77 10.19 -9.78
C LEU A 109 0.73 10.10 -10.07
N LYS A 110 1.13 9.27 -11.04
CA LYS A 110 2.53 9.18 -11.50
C LYS A 110 3.03 10.52 -12.05
N GLN A 111 2.22 11.21 -12.87
CA GLN A 111 2.57 12.53 -13.39
C GLN A 111 2.72 13.55 -12.26
N ALA A 112 1.84 13.54 -11.27
CA ALA A 112 1.91 14.46 -10.13
C ALA A 112 3.13 14.19 -9.23
N LEU A 113 3.54 12.92 -9.07
CA LEU A 113 4.66 12.53 -8.21
C LEU A 113 6.04 12.70 -8.88
N TYR A 114 6.15 12.39 -10.17
CA TYR A 114 7.42 12.24 -10.88
C TYR A 114 7.49 13.04 -12.19
N GLY A 115 6.41 13.72 -12.57
CA GLY A 115 6.44 14.60 -13.73
C GLY A 115 7.52 15.65 -13.53
N VAL A 116 8.39 15.81 -14.54
CA VAL A 116 9.31 16.93 -14.58
C VAL A 116 8.47 18.21 -14.54
N PRO A 117 8.78 19.20 -13.70
CA PRO A 117 8.10 20.49 -13.78
C PRO A 117 8.17 20.96 -15.22
N ASP A 118 7.02 21.28 -15.81
CA ASP A 118 6.97 21.83 -17.16
C ASP A 118 7.94 23.02 -17.17
N ARG A 119 9.03 22.90 -17.95
CA ARG A 119 9.99 23.97 -18.13
C ARG A 119 9.14 25.06 -18.75
N LYS A 120 8.75 26.06 -17.95
CA LYS A 120 7.76 27.08 -18.30
C LYS A 120 7.86 27.33 -19.81
N ARG A 121 6.77 27.11 -20.56
CA ARG A 121 6.59 27.82 -21.83
C ARG A 121 6.70 29.29 -21.46
N ASP A 122 7.87 29.85 -21.69
CA ASP A 122 8.12 31.26 -21.76
C ASP A 122 7.08 31.85 -22.70
N ALA A 123 6.35 32.86 -22.22
CA ALA A 123 5.41 33.62 -23.03
C ALA A 123 6.10 34.38 -24.19
N ASN A 124 7.43 34.27 -24.31
CA ASN A 124 8.23 34.79 -25.41
C ASN A 124 9.12 33.67 -25.92
N GLY A 125 8.72 32.99 -27.00
CA GLY A 125 9.46 31.87 -27.59
C GLY A 125 10.84 32.27 -28.15
N VAL A 126 11.83 32.44 -27.29
CA VAL A 126 13.23 32.67 -27.67
C VAL A 126 14.13 31.77 -26.85
N ARG A 127 14.78 30.83 -27.56
CA ARG A 127 15.80 29.93 -27.00
C ARG A 127 17.07 30.72 -26.66
N ASN A 128 17.57 30.54 -25.44
CA ASN A 128 19.00 30.59 -25.15
C ASN A 128 19.50 29.16 -24.90
#